data_AF-B6IQV0-F1
#
_entry.id   AF-B6IQV0-F1
#
_cell.length_a   1.000
_cell.length_b   1.000
_cell.length_c   1.000
_cell.angle_alpha   90.00
_cell.angle_beta   90.00
_cell.angle_gamma   90.00
#
_symmetry.space_group_name_H-M   'P 1'
#
loop_
_entity.id
_entity.type
_entity.pdbx_description
1 polymer ?
#
loop_
_entity_poly.entity_id
_entity_poly.type
_entity_poly.pdbx_seq_one_letter_code
_entity_poly.pdbx_strand_id
1 'polypeptide(L)'
;MATYPWEDDMLDNATPNANRLVIYYNSNLIPLSSFASSDYTHVILSFARPDPSGTMVLDGNLTSTVMAQIPALKSAGKKVMMAIGGGACSSAQWQQMAGNVQFSAAQIAAMVQTYGLDGIDIDFEDSAAFTGSAGYDGTQFMINLTQALYGALPASARLISHAPQAPYFFPTWSSAYIRIMEAVGTQIDFLNLQYYNNPGFQEPSFILGTSAGSVAGMIAAGIPATKIVIGKPVGQNDAGSGWMPVSDIVGQIVTPLVSTYRYIGGVMGWQAASDPTGSWGATLAAALSPTAAVA
;
A
#
# COMPACT_ATOMS: atom_id res chain seq x y z
N MET A 1 2.99 26.83 19.92
CA MET A 1 2.39 25.57 19.44
C MET A 1 2.17 25.74 17.96
N ALA A 2 2.90 24.99 17.14
CA ALA A 2 2.66 25.01 15.70
C ALA A 2 1.42 24.15 15.46
N THR A 3 0.31 24.80 15.09
CA THR A 3 -0.88 24.12 14.60
C THR A 3 -0.57 23.59 13.22
N TYR A 4 -0.48 22.27 13.09
CA TYR A 4 -0.25 21.65 11.80
C TYR A 4 -1.57 21.61 11.01
N PRO A 5 -1.54 21.80 9.67
CA PRO A 5 -2.76 21.90 8.83
C PRO A 5 -3.64 20.64 8.76
N TRP A 6 -3.39 19.61 9.58
CA TRP A 6 -4.08 18.33 9.61
C TRP A 6 -4.71 17.98 10.98
N GLU A 7 -4.73 18.91 11.95
CA GLU A 7 -5.35 18.64 13.26
C GLU A 7 -6.86 18.29 13.17
N ASP A 8 -7.59 18.82 12.18
CA ASP A 8 -9.01 18.50 11.97
C ASP A 8 -9.21 17.08 11.38
N ASP A 9 -8.25 16.54 10.63
CA ASP A 9 -8.30 15.18 10.05
C ASP A 9 -7.97 14.08 11.07
N MET A 10 -7.46 14.46 12.25
CA MET A 10 -7.09 13.52 13.32
C MET A 10 -8.28 13.14 14.22
N LEU A 11 -9.40 13.88 14.12
CA LEU A 11 -10.55 13.75 15.02
C LEU A 11 -11.92 13.85 14.31
N ASP A 12 -11.97 13.99 12.98
CA ASP A 12 -13.26 14.06 12.29
C ASP A 12 -14.05 12.74 12.47
N ASN A 13 -15.23 12.88 13.09
CA ASN A 13 -16.14 11.79 13.45
C ASN A 13 -17.03 11.34 12.28
N ALA A 14 -16.79 11.85 11.07
CA ALA A 14 -17.28 11.22 9.87
C ALA A 14 -16.40 10.00 9.55
N THR A 15 -16.99 8.89 9.11
CA THR A 15 -16.27 7.73 8.58
C THR A 15 -15.97 7.92 7.07
N PRO A 16 -14.83 8.49 6.66
CA PRO A 16 -14.29 8.20 5.34
C PRO A 16 -12.92 7.54 5.48
N ASN A 17 -12.82 6.29 5.03
CA ASN A 17 -11.58 5.61 4.63
C ASN A 17 -10.70 4.92 5.70
N ALA A 18 -11.06 4.85 6.99
CA ALA A 18 -10.35 3.99 7.95
C ALA A 18 -10.75 2.49 7.81
N ASN A 19 -9.91 1.57 8.32
CA ASN A 19 -10.14 0.11 8.35
C ASN A 19 -10.10 -0.60 6.98
N ARG A 20 -9.18 -0.20 6.10
CA ARG A 20 -8.97 -0.90 4.83
C ARG A 20 -8.47 -2.33 5.10
N LEU A 21 -9.12 -3.31 4.50
CA LEU A 21 -8.55 -4.63 4.35
C LEU A 21 -8.10 -4.80 2.89
N VAL A 22 -6.78 -4.83 2.69
CA VAL A 22 -6.12 -4.80 1.38
C VAL A 22 -5.49 -6.16 1.10
N ILE A 23 -5.57 -6.64 -0.15
CA ILE A 23 -4.88 -7.87 -0.57
C ILE A 23 -4.20 -7.67 -1.92
N TYR A 24 -2.94 -8.11 -2.02
CA TYR A 24 -2.21 -8.14 -3.29
C TYR A 24 -2.53 -9.44 -4.04
N TYR A 25 -2.93 -9.30 -5.31
CA TYR A 25 -3.23 -10.40 -6.22
C TYR A 25 -2.07 -10.56 -7.21
N ASN A 26 -1.11 -11.41 -6.87
CA ASN A 26 0.11 -11.65 -7.66
C ASN A 26 0.14 -13.03 -8.34
N SER A 27 -0.80 -13.91 -8.01
CA SER A 27 -0.87 -15.26 -8.57
C SER A 27 -2.31 -15.60 -8.97
N ASN A 28 -2.46 -16.28 -10.10
CA ASN A 28 -3.77 -16.62 -10.67
C ASN A 28 -4.33 -17.96 -10.16
N LEU A 29 -3.83 -18.46 -9.02
CA LEU A 29 -4.25 -19.73 -8.40
C LEU A 29 -5.69 -19.69 -7.86
N ILE A 30 -6.22 -18.50 -7.58
CA ILE A 30 -7.60 -18.30 -7.14
C ILE A 30 -8.27 -17.35 -8.14
N PRO A 31 -9.52 -17.61 -8.58
CA PRO A 31 -10.24 -16.68 -9.42
C PRO A 31 -10.35 -15.30 -8.77
N LEU A 32 -9.96 -14.24 -9.48
CA LEU A 32 -10.08 -12.86 -9.00
C LEU A 32 -11.51 -12.55 -8.56
N SER A 33 -12.52 -13.04 -9.30
CA SER A 33 -13.94 -12.85 -8.99
C SER A 33 -14.37 -13.38 -7.61
N SER A 34 -13.65 -14.33 -7.01
CA SER A 34 -13.94 -14.82 -5.65
C SER A 34 -13.82 -13.73 -4.58
N PHE A 35 -13.03 -12.69 -4.84
CA PHE A 35 -12.89 -11.55 -3.93
C PHE A 35 -14.10 -10.62 -3.94
N ALA A 36 -15.06 -10.79 -4.86
CA ALA A 36 -16.31 -10.04 -4.83
C ALA A 36 -17.15 -10.34 -3.57
N SER A 37 -17.09 -11.58 -3.08
CA SER A 37 -17.83 -12.03 -1.88
C SER A 37 -16.98 -12.11 -0.61
N SER A 38 -15.72 -11.65 -0.65
CA SER A 38 -14.84 -11.67 0.52
C SER A 38 -14.99 -10.42 1.39
N ASP A 39 -14.36 -10.40 2.57
CA ASP A 39 -14.32 -9.22 3.44
C ASP A 39 -13.28 -8.16 3.00
N TYR A 40 -12.43 -8.48 2.02
CA TYR A 40 -11.46 -7.52 1.50
C TYR A 40 -12.17 -6.29 0.92
N THR A 41 -11.62 -5.12 1.21
CA THR A 41 -12.15 -3.82 0.72
C THR A 41 -11.43 -3.37 -0.55
N HIS A 42 -10.14 -3.69 -0.64
CA HIS A 42 -9.25 -3.34 -1.75
C HIS A 42 -8.55 -4.60 -2.25
N VAL A 43 -8.53 -4.78 -3.58
CA VAL A 43 -7.74 -5.80 -4.26
C VAL A 43 -6.76 -5.08 -5.18
N ILE A 44 -5.47 -5.28 -4.94
CA ILE A 44 -4.39 -4.65 -5.71
C ILE A 44 -3.81 -5.70 -6.65
N LEU A 45 -3.98 -5.50 -7.96
CA LEU A 45 -3.45 -6.40 -8.99
C LEU A 45 -1.94 -6.18 -9.13
N SER A 46 -1.17 -7.26 -9.13
CA SER A 46 0.30 -7.21 -9.08
C SER A 46 0.91 -7.99 -10.24
N PHE A 47 1.76 -7.41 -11.09
CA PHE A 47 2.10 -5.98 -11.20
C PHE A 47 2.02 -5.49 -12.65
N ALA A 48 2.16 -4.18 -12.80
CA ALA A 48 2.57 -3.57 -14.06
C ALA A 48 3.95 -2.92 -13.92
N ARG A 49 4.76 -2.99 -14.98
CA ARG A 49 6.15 -2.48 -14.99
C ARG A 49 6.45 -1.86 -16.36
N PRO A 50 7.39 -0.89 -16.46
CA PRO A 50 7.79 -0.38 -17.76
C PRO A 50 8.58 -1.46 -18.52
N ASP A 51 8.26 -1.62 -19.80
CA ASP A 51 9.15 -2.30 -20.76
C ASP A 51 10.34 -1.40 -21.13
N PRO A 52 11.31 -1.86 -21.94
CA PRO A 52 12.45 -1.03 -22.35
C PRO A 52 12.10 0.26 -23.10
N SER A 53 10.87 0.41 -23.63
CA SER A 53 10.38 1.65 -24.23
C SER A 53 9.73 2.60 -23.22
N GLY A 54 9.53 2.16 -21.98
CA GLY A 54 8.83 2.87 -20.91
C GLY A 54 7.32 2.63 -20.90
N THR A 55 6.81 1.81 -21.83
CA THR A 55 5.39 1.45 -21.90
C THR A 55 5.05 0.56 -20.72
N MET A 56 3.96 0.86 -20.02
CA MET A 56 3.52 0.02 -18.89
C MET A 56 2.92 -1.29 -19.41
N VAL A 57 3.53 -2.40 -19.01
CA VAL A 57 3.10 -3.75 -19.37
C VAL A 57 2.68 -4.52 -18.12
N LEU A 58 1.62 -5.32 -18.24
CA LEU A 58 1.17 -6.21 -17.18
C LEU A 58 2.08 -7.43 -17.09
N ASP A 59 2.30 -7.91 -15.87
CA ASP A 59 2.93 -9.20 -15.64
C ASP A 59 2.07 -10.36 -16.14
N GLY A 60 2.70 -11.48 -16.47
CA GLY A 60 2.07 -12.61 -17.16
C GLY A 60 0.93 -13.28 -16.39
N ASN A 61 0.86 -13.15 -15.06
CA ASN A 61 -0.24 -13.64 -14.24
C ASN A 61 -1.53 -12.83 -14.45
N LEU A 62 -1.44 -11.57 -14.87
CA LEU A 62 -2.58 -10.67 -15.13
C LEU A 62 -3.08 -10.80 -16.58
N THR A 63 -3.42 -12.03 -16.97
CA THR A 63 -3.96 -12.34 -18.30
C THR A 63 -5.27 -11.60 -18.58
N SER A 64 -5.66 -11.50 -19.86
CA SER A 64 -6.97 -10.93 -20.26
C SER A 64 -8.15 -11.60 -19.54
N THR A 65 -8.09 -12.91 -19.28
CA THR A 65 -9.10 -13.66 -18.51
C THR A 65 -9.20 -13.20 -17.06
N VAL A 66 -8.07 -12.86 -16.43
CA VAL A 66 -8.06 -12.30 -15.06
C VAL A 66 -8.60 -10.88 -15.09
N MET A 67 -8.12 -10.04 -16.01
CA MET A 67 -8.55 -8.64 -16.12
C MET A 67 -10.05 -8.51 -16.42
N ALA A 68 -10.63 -9.46 -17.17
CA ALA A 68 -12.06 -9.50 -17.45
C ALA A 68 -12.95 -9.73 -16.20
N GLN A 69 -12.37 -10.12 -15.06
CA GLN A 69 -13.10 -10.35 -13.80
C GLN A 69 -13.23 -9.09 -12.93
N ILE A 70 -12.50 -8.01 -13.24
CA ILE A 70 -12.53 -6.74 -12.50
C ILE A 70 -13.98 -6.22 -12.28
N PRO A 71 -14.88 -6.22 -13.28
CA PRO A 71 -16.24 -5.71 -13.10
C PRO A 71 -17.04 -6.41 -11.99
N ALA A 72 -16.77 -7.70 -11.71
CA ALA A 72 -17.45 -8.42 -10.64
C ALA A 72 -17.11 -7.85 -9.26
N LEU A 73 -15.84 -7.51 -9.04
CA LEU A 73 -15.36 -6.90 -7.79
C LEU A 73 -15.94 -5.49 -7.64
N LYS A 74 -15.89 -4.69 -8.72
CA LYS A 74 -16.43 -3.33 -8.70
C LYS A 74 -17.93 -3.30 -8.42
N SER A 75 -18.69 -4.22 -9.02
CA SER A 75 -20.14 -4.35 -8.77
C SER A 75 -20.47 -4.76 -7.34
N ALA A 76 -19.54 -5.44 -6.66
CA ALA A 76 -19.62 -5.77 -5.24
C ALA A 76 -19.06 -4.67 -4.32
N GLY A 77 -18.77 -3.47 -4.86
CA GLY A 77 -18.30 -2.32 -4.09
C GLY A 77 -16.83 -2.37 -3.68
N LYS A 78 -16.04 -3.32 -4.22
CA LYS A 78 -14.60 -3.41 -3.95
C LYS A 78 -13.85 -2.34 -4.73
N LYS A 79 -12.74 -1.86 -4.16
CA LYS A 79 -11.76 -1.04 -4.88
C LYS A 79 -10.75 -1.95 -5.55
N VAL A 80 -10.52 -1.77 -6.85
CA VAL A 80 -9.55 -2.55 -7.61
C VAL A 80 -8.46 -1.63 -8.14
N MET A 81 -7.22 -1.85 -7.71
CA MET A 81 -6.06 -1.01 -8.05
C MET A 81 -5.01 -1.83 -8.79
N MET A 82 -4.03 -1.17 -9.41
CA MET A 82 -2.84 -1.82 -9.98
C MET A 82 -1.59 -1.40 -9.22
N ALA A 83 -0.80 -2.35 -8.77
CA ALA A 83 0.54 -2.09 -8.24
C ALA A 83 1.54 -1.91 -9.39
N ILE A 84 2.28 -0.80 -9.37
CA ILE A 84 3.37 -0.50 -10.28
C ILE A 84 4.68 -0.86 -9.59
N GLY A 85 5.51 -1.67 -10.24
CA GLY A 85 6.83 -2.02 -9.74
C GLY A 85 6.92 -3.40 -9.08
N GLY A 86 7.06 -3.41 -7.75
CA GLY A 86 7.38 -4.59 -6.94
C GLY A 86 8.87 -4.95 -6.99
N GLY A 87 9.30 -5.86 -6.10
CA GLY A 87 10.70 -6.28 -5.96
C GLY A 87 11.37 -6.88 -7.22
N ALA A 88 10.60 -7.20 -8.27
CA ALA A 88 11.14 -7.65 -9.55
C ALA A 88 11.27 -6.53 -10.60
N CYS A 89 10.91 -5.29 -10.27
CA CYS A 89 11.21 -4.10 -11.06
C CYS A 89 12.64 -3.65 -10.81
N SER A 90 13.47 -3.66 -11.86
CA SER A 90 14.89 -3.34 -11.75
C SER A 90 15.14 -1.84 -11.53
N SER A 91 16.29 -1.50 -10.96
CA SER A 91 16.72 -0.11 -10.81
C SER A 91 16.77 0.64 -12.16
N ALA A 92 17.13 -0.04 -13.26
CA ALA A 92 17.11 0.54 -14.60
C ALA A 92 15.69 0.90 -15.08
N GLN A 93 14.70 0.07 -14.77
CA GLN A 93 13.28 0.35 -15.06
C GLN A 93 12.78 1.56 -14.26
N TRP A 94 13.12 1.65 -12.98
CA TRP A 94 12.80 2.83 -12.18
C TRP A 94 13.51 4.09 -12.66
N GLN A 95 14.80 4.01 -12.98
CA GLN A 95 15.57 5.12 -13.54
C GLN A 95 14.99 5.60 -14.87
N GLN A 96 14.51 4.68 -15.72
CA GLN A 96 13.80 5.02 -16.95
C GLN A 96 12.52 5.83 -16.67
N MET A 97 11.71 5.41 -15.69
CA MET A 97 10.52 6.17 -15.29
C MET A 97 10.90 7.55 -14.74
N ALA A 98 11.96 7.63 -13.94
CA ALA A 98 12.48 8.88 -13.40
C ALA A 98 12.97 9.84 -14.51
N GLY A 99 13.51 9.31 -15.60
CA GLY A 99 13.93 10.08 -16.77
C GLY A 99 12.77 10.71 -17.55
N ASN A 100 11.56 10.17 -17.45
CA ASN A 100 10.36 10.75 -18.06
C ASN A 100 9.08 10.45 -17.26
N VAL A 101 8.95 11.15 -16.13
CA VAL A 101 7.83 10.97 -15.20
C VAL A 101 6.47 11.26 -15.85
N GLN A 102 6.38 12.27 -16.73
CA GLN A 102 5.12 12.64 -17.38
C GLN A 102 4.64 11.55 -18.35
N PHE A 103 5.56 10.97 -19.12
CA PHE A 103 5.24 9.82 -19.96
C PHE A 103 4.79 8.62 -19.12
N SER A 104 5.53 8.32 -18.05
CA SER A 104 5.19 7.21 -17.15
C SER A 104 3.80 7.38 -16.52
N ALA A 105 3.50 8.58 -16.01
CA ALA A 105 2.19 8.89 -15.44
C ALA A 105 1.07 8.81 -16.48
N ALA A 106 1.31 9.24 -17.72
CA ALA A 106 0.33 9.12 -18.80
C ALA A 106 0.05 7.65 -19.17
N GLN A 107 1.09 6.80 -19.24
CA GLN A 107 0.94 5.36 -19.49
C GLN A 107 0.14 4.68 -18.37
N ILE A 108 0.46 5.01 -17.11
CA ILE A 108 -0.24 4.48 -15.94
C ILE A 108 -1.72 4.94 -15.93
N ALA A 109 -1.99 6.21 -16.21
CA ALA A 109 -3.35 6.74 -16.28
C ALA A 109 -4.17 6.09 -17.43
N ALA A 110 -3.55 5.87 -18.59
CA ALA A 110 -4.18 5.17 -19.70
C ALA A 110 -4.54 3.72 -19.34
N MET A 111 -3.67 3.02 -18.61
CA MET A 111 -3.93 1.68 -18.08
C MET A 111 -5.10 1.67 -17.08
N VAL A 112 -5.14 2.63 -16.14
CA VAL A 112 -6.27 2.79 -15.20
C VAL A 112 -7.59 2.95 -15.94
N GLN A 113 -7.63 3.78 -16.99
CA GLN A 113 -8.83 3.97 -17.80
C GLN A 113 -9.20 2.71 -18.58
N THR A 114 -8.21 2.05 -19.21
CA THR A 114 -8.41 0.86 -20.06
C THR A 114 -9.06 -0.29 -19.28
N TYR A 115 -8.61 -0.53 -18.04
CA TYR A 115 -9.12 -1.62 -17.21
C TYR A 115 -10.20 -1.18 -16.20
N GLY A 116 -10.58 0.10 -16.21
CA GLY A 116 -11.58 0.64 -15.29
C GLY A 116 -11.19 0.50 -13.82
N LEU A 117 -9.90 0.67 -13.50
CA LEU A 117 -9.38 0.58 -12.14
C LEU A 117 -9.84 1.78 -11.29
N ASP A 118 -9.72 1.66 -9.98
CA ASP A 118 -10.02 2.73 -9.01
C ASP A 118 -8.78 3.52 -8.59
N GLY A 119 -7.59 3.08 -8.99
CA GLY A 119 -6.34 3.76 -8.68
C GLY A 119 -5.10 2.89 -8.85
N ILE A 120 -4.01 3.35 -8.25
CA ILE A 120 -2.68 2.77 -8.36
C ILE A 120 -2.03 2.62 -6.98
N ASP A 121 -1.17 1.62 -6.88
CA ASP A 121 -0.25 1.44 -5.77
C ASP A 121 1.18 1.54 -6.29
N ILE A 122 2.03 2.35 -5.67
CA ILE A 122 3.45 2.46 -6.03
C ILE A 122 4.26 1.58 -5.09
N ASP A 123 4.61 0.39 -5.58
CA ASP A 123 5.45 -0.57 -4.85
C ASP A 123 6.92 -0.37 -5.25
N PHE A 124 7.47 0.74 -4.76
CA PHE A 124 8.84 1.16 -5.04
C PHE A 124 9.82 0.51 -4.05
N GLU A 125 10.61 -0.44 -4.54
CA GLU A 125 11.58 -1.21 -3.75
C GLU A 125 13.06 -0.97 -4.13
N ASP A 126 13.36 0.04 -4.96
CA ASP A 126 14.74 0.41 -5.32
C ASP A 126 15.42 1.22 -4.21
N SER A 127 15.74 0.51 -3.13
CA SER A 127 16.45 0.99 -1.95
C SER A 127 17.70 1.82 -2.29
N ALA A 128 18.45 1.43 -3.33
CA ALA A 128 19.69 2.12 -3.73
C ALA A 128 19.44 3.58 -4.19
N ALA A 129 18.22 3.91 -4.62
CA ALA A 129 17.86 5.26 -5.03
C ALA A 129 17.68 6.23 -3.85
N PHE A 130 17.44 5.72 -2.63
CA PHE A 130 17.39 6.53 -1.42
C PHE A 130 18.76 6.77 -0.78
N THR A 131 19.77 5.98 -1.16
CA THR A 131 21.16 6.12 -0.70
C THR A 131 22.10 6.71 -1.75
N GLY A 132 21.55 7.17 -2.88
CA GLY A 132 22.32 7.77 -3.98
C GLY A 132 23.16 6.78 -4.80
N SER A 133 22.91 5.48 -4.67
CA SER A 133 23.66 4.42 -5.36
C SER A 133 22.99 3.90 -6.64
N ALA A 134 21.76 4.31 -6.94
CA ALA A 134 21.02 3.92 -8.14
C ALA A 134 21.21 4.82 -9.37
N GLY A 135 21.94 5.94 -9.24
CA GLY A 135 22.14 6.88 -10.35
C GLY A 135 20.96 7.81 -10.64
N TYR A 136 19.99 7.90 -9.73
CA TYR A 136 18.92 8.91 -9.69
C TYR A 136 18.48 9.16 -8.25
N ASP A 137 17.77 10.25 -7.99
CA ASP A 137 17.20 10.57 -6.67
C ASP A 137 15.82 9.91 -6.53
N GLY A 138 15.75 8.83 -5.76
CA GLY A 138 14.51 8.11 -5.52
C GLY A 138 13.46 8.93 -4.78
N THR A 139 13.87 9.82 -3.86
CA THR A 139 12.93 10.64 -3.08
C THR A 139 12.25 11.66 -3.99
N GLN A 140 13.05 12.38 -4.78
CA GLN A 140 12.51 13.37 -5.73
C GLN A 140 11.70 12.70 -6.84
N PHE A 141 12.13 11.53 -7.31
CA PHE A 141 11.37 10.74 -8.27
C PHE A 141 9.96 10.40 -7.74
N MET A 142 9.86 9.84 -6.53
CA MET A 142 8.57 9.47 -5.94
C MET A 142 7.65 10.68 -5.74
N ILE A 143 8.20 11.83 -5.32
CA ILE A 143 7.46 13.11 -5.23
C ILE A 143 6.90 13.50 -6.60
N ASN A 144 7.75 13.54 -7.63
CA ASN A 144 7.37 13.95 -8.97
C ASN A 144 6.34 12.99 -9.58
N LEU A 145 6.53 11.68 -9.38
CA LEU A 145 5.63 10.65 -9.89
C LEU A 145 4.25 10.75 -9.23
N THR A 146 4.19 10.93 -7.91
CA THR A 146 2.95 11.14 -7.17
C THR A 146 2.19 12.35 -7.71
N GLN A 147 2.87 13.49 -7.90
CA GLN A 147 2.27 14.70 -8.46
C GLN A 147 1.76 14.51 -9.88
N ALA A 148 2.55 13.87 -10.73
CA ALA A 148 2.15 13.60 -12.11
C ALA A 148 0.94 12.66 -12.18
N LEU A 149 0.91 11.61 -11.36
CA LEU A 149 -0.22 10.68 -11.28
C LEU A 149 -1.48 11.36 -10.74
N TYR A 150 -1.35 12.18 -9.69
CA TYR A 150 -2.47 12.95 -9.14
C TYR A 150 -3.09 13.87 -10.20
N GLY A 151 -2.26 14.50 -11.04
CA GLY A 151 -2.71 15.33 -12.17
C GLY A 151 -3.31 14.53 -13.34
N ALA A 152 -2.75 13.36 -13.66
CA ALA A 152 -3.13 12.57 -14.84
C ALA A 152 -4.34 11.65 -14.61
N LEU A 153 -4.53 11.14 -13.39
CA LEU A 153 -5.64 10.24 -13.07
C LEU A 153 -6.96 11.01 -12.98
N PRO A 154 -8.07 10.46 -13.49
CA PRO A 154 -9.39 11.07 -13.32
C PRO A 154 -9.80 11.00 -11.85
N ALA A 155 -10.47 12.04 -11.34
CA ALA A 155 -10.82 12.12 -9.91
C ALA A 155 -11.66 10.93 -9.40
N SER A 156 -12.46 10.30 -10.28
CA SER A 156 -13.25 9.10 -9.96
C SER A 156 -12.44 7.81 -9.81
N ALA A 157 -11.17 7.80 -10.23
CA ALA A 157 -10.25 6.66 -10.16
C ALA A 157 -8.85 7.09 -9.68
N ARG A 158 -8.81 8.03 -8.74
CA ARG A 158 -7.58 8.60 -8.18
C ARG A 158 -7.39 8.15 -6.74
N LEU A 159 -7.33 6.85 -6.53
CA LEU A 159 -6.69 6.30 -5.34
C LEU A 159 -5.19 6.15 -5.64
N ILE A 160 -4.34 6.72 -4.80
CA ILE A 160 -2.89 6.61 -4.88
C ILE A 160 -2.41 6.07 -3.54
N SER A 161 -1.96 4.81 -3.51
CA SER A 161 -1.25 4.26 -2.38
C SER A 161 0.22 4.02 -2.72
N HIS A 162 1.04 3.91 -1.69
CA HIS A 162 2.43 3.47 -1.82
C HIS A 162 2.64 2.28 -0.91
N ALA A 163 3.63 1.43 -1.22
CA ALA A 163 3.98 0.28 -0.37
C ALA A 163 5.40 0.39 0.23
N PRO A 164 5.70 1.39 1.08
CA PRO A 164 7.03 1.54 1.64
C PRO A 164 7.44 0.38 2.56
N GLN A 165 8.74 0.08 2.56
CA GLN A 165 9.37 -0.71 3.61
C GLN A 165 9.68 0.19 4.83
N ALA A 166 9.56 -0.35 6.04
CA ALA A 166 9.74 0.40 7.28
C ALA A 166 11.10 1.13 7.40
N PRO A 167 12.23 0.59 6.89
CA PRO A 167 13.50 1.32 6.95
C PRO A 167 13.52 2.65 6.19
N TYR A 168 12.65 2.85 5.18
CA TYR A 168 12.66 4.07 4.35
C TYR A 168 12.29 5.35 5.10
N PHE A 169 11.87 5.24 6.36
CA PHE A 169 11.60 6.36 7.25
C PHE A 169 12.83 6.79 8.07
N PHE A 170 13.91 6.00 8.06
CA PHE A 170 15.11 6.27 8.87
C PHE A 170 16.11 7.18 8.13
N PRO A 171 16.94 7.93 8.89
CA PRO A 171 18.00 8.76 8.32
C PRO A 171 18.99 7.99 7.43
N THR A 172 19.23 6.70 7.71
CA THR A 172 20.09 5.83 6.89
C THR A 172 19.58 5.70 5.45
N TRP A 173 18.28 5.87 5.24
CA TRP A 173 17.60 5.89 3.95
C TRP A 173 17.14 7.31 3.59
N SER A 174 17.89 8.32 4.03
CA SER A 174 17.63 9.75 3.81
C SER A 174 16.27 10.23 4.34
N SER A 175 15.66 9.48 5.28
CA SER A 175 14.28 9.68 5.73
C SER A 175 13.30 9.85 4.56
N ALA A 176 13.54 9.12 3.47
CA ALA A 176 12.89 9.36 2.18
C ALA A 176 11.37 9.46 2.28
N TYR A 177 10.73 8.52 3.00
CA TYR A 177 9.27 8.52 3.11
C TYR A 177 8.70 9.58 4.05
N ILE A 178 9.48 10.10 5.01
CA ILE A 178 9.08 11.31 5.75
C ILE A 178 9.02 12.49 4.79
N ARG A 179 10.07 12.70 3.98
CA ARG A 179 10.15 13.79 3.01
C ARG A 179 9.09 13.68 1.91
N ILE A 180 8.78 12.47 1.44
CA ILE A 180 7.70 12.23 0.48
C ILE A 180 6.36 12.61 1.10
N MET A 181 6.06 12.17 2.32
CA MET A 181 4.79 12.49 2.98
C MET A 181 4.66 13.99 3.30
N GLU A 182 5.75 14.67 3.67
CA GLU A 182 5.77 16.13 3.83
C GLU A 182 5.46 16.87 2.52
N ALA A 183 6.01 16.40 1.39
CA ALA A 183 5.87 17.08 0.11
C ALA A 183 4.54 16.79 -0.61
N VAL A 184 4.06 15.54 -0.55
CA VAL A 184 2.93 15.06 -1.36
C VAL A 184 1.96 14.16 -0.58
N GLY A 185 2.03 14.09 0.75
CA GLY A 185 1.18 13.22 1.56
C GLY A 185 -0.33 13.51 1.45
N THR A 186 -0.73 14.71 1.02
CA THR A 186 -2.13 15.05 0.72
C THR A 186 -2.65 14.40 -0.58
N GLN A 187 -1.74 13.95 -1.44
CA GLN A 187 -2.03 13.28 -2.71
C GLN A 187 -1.93 11.75 -2.61
N ILE A 188 -1.55 11.23 -1.43
CA ILE A 188 -1.40 9.81 -1.14
C ILE A 188 -2.53 9.40 -0.18
N ASP A 189 -3.38 8.46 -0.58
CA ASP A 189 -4.53 8.02 0.22
C ASP A 189 -4.12 7.17 1.42
N PHE A 190 -3.14 6.27 1.24
CA PHE A 190 -2.61 5.40 2.29
C PHE A 190 -1.27 4.77 1.93
N LEU A 191 -0.60 4.23 2.93
CA LEU A 191 0.69 3.53 2.84
C LEU A 191 0.51 2.08 3.28
N ASN A 192 0.75 1.13 2.36
CA ASN A 192 0.83 -0.30 2.62
C ASN A 192 2.20 -0.67 3.19
N LEU A 193 2.41 -0.47 4.49
CA LEU A 193 3.72 -0.67 5.13
C LEU A 193 4.12 -2.14 5.11
N GLN A 194 5.24 -2.46 4.47
CA GLN A 194 5.74 -3.83 4.38
C GLN A 194 6.47 -4.23 5.68
N TYR A 195 5.74 -4.68 6.71
CA TYR A 195 6.31 -5.20 7.96
C TYR A 195 6.71 -6.68 7.83
N TYR A 196 7.56 -6.95 6.84
CA TYR A 196 8.17 -8.23 6.52
C TYR A 196 9.44 -7.99 5.70
N ASN A 197 10.27 -9.02 5.52
CA ASN A 197 11.57 -8.96 4.79
C ASN A 197 12.58 -7.94 5.32
N ASN A 198 12.32 -7.30 6.47
CA ASN A 198 13.14 -6.24 7.05
C ASN A 198 13.45 -6.58 8.51
N PRO A 199 14.45 -7.45 8.79
CA PRO A 199 14.72 -7.96 10.14
C PRO A 199 14.81 -6.87 11.21
N GLY A 200 14.01 -7.04 12.27
CA GLY A 200 13.87 -6.10 13.39
C GLY A 200 12.71 -5.13 13.25
N PHE A 201 12.23 -4.87 12.02
CA PHE A 201 11.14 -3.94 11.74
C PHE A 201 9.77 -4.65 11.65
N GLN A 202 9.76 -5.97 11.47
CA GLN A 202 8.55 -6.77 11.32
C GLN A 202 7.86 -7.18 12.64
N GLU A 203 8.55 -6.95 13.77
CA GLU A 203 8.13 -7.41 15.09
C GLU A 203 7.04 -6.51 15.69
N PRO A 204 6.05 -7.06 16.41
CA PRO A 204 5.01 -6.25 17.06
C PRO A 204 5.56 -5.13 17.94
N SER A 205 6.65 -5.39 18.68
CA SER A 205 7.30 -4.38 19.53
C SER A 205 7.85 -3.19 18.75
N PHE A 206 8.34 -3.41 17.52
CA PHE A 206 8.74 -2.32 16.63
C PHE A 206 7.51 -1.60 16.07
N ILE A 207 6.54 -2.35 15.54
CA ILE A 207 5.35 -1.80 14.86
C ILE A 207 4.57 -0.87 15.80
N LEU A 208 4.39 -1.29 17.06
CA LEU A 208 3.73 -0.50 18.11
C LEU A 208 4.61 0.58 18.74
N GLY A 209 5.91 0.58 18.45
CA GLY A 209 6.90 1.44 19.08
C GLY A 209 6.83 2.90 18.62
N THR A 210 7.89 3.66 18.95
CA THR A 210 8.00 5.11 18.67
C THR A 210 9.13 5.46 17.71
N SER A 211 9.84 4.47 17.16
CA SER A 211 10.93 4.67 16.20
C SER A 211 10.40 5.20 14.87
N ALA A 212 11.25 5.80 14.02
CA ALA A 212 10.86 6.10 12.65
C ALA A 212 10.28 4.85 11.96
N GLY A 213 9.24 4.98 11.13
CA GLY A 213 8.60 3.84 10.44
C GLY A 213 7.76 2.89 11.33
N SER A 214 7.76 3.04 12.66
CA SER A 214 6.73 2.46 13.53
C SER A 214 5.45 3.29 13.47
N VAL A 215 4.32 2.72 13.92
CA VAL A 215 3.03 3.43 13.87
C VAL A 215 3.05 4.70 14.71
N ALA A 216 3.46 4.63 15.98
CA ALA A 216 3.48 5.82 16.84
C ALA A 216 4.53 6.84 16.37
N GLY A 217 5.67 6.38 15.86
CA GLY A 217 6.71 7.25 15.30
C GLY A 217 6.27 7.99 14.03
N MET A 218 5.55 7.32 13.12
CA MET A 218 4.97 7.96 11.93
C MET A 218 3.90 8.99 12.30
N ILE A 219 3.04 8.67 13.26
CA ILE A 219 2.02 9.60 13.77
C ILE A 219 2.67 10.83 14.41
N ALA A 220 3.71 10.63 15.23
CA ALA A 220 4.47 11.73 15.82
C ALA A 220 5.17 12.62 14.77
N ALA A 221 5.49 12.06 13.60
CA ALA A 221 6.03 12.79 12.46
C ALA A 221 4.95 13.46 11.58
N GLY A 222 3.67 13.40 11.97
CA GLY A 222 2.56 14.08 11.29
C GLY A 222 1.83 13.23 10.24
N ILE A 223 2.12 11.94 10.11
CA ILE A 223 1.38 11.04 9.21
C ILE A 223 0.08 10.59 9.91
N PRO A 224 -1.12 10.85 9.35
CA PRO A 224 -2.36 10.43 9.97
C PRO A 224 -2.46 8.91 10.16
N ALA A 225 -2.95 8.47 11.31
CA ALA A 225 -3.14 7.05 11.61
C ALA A 225 -4.00 6.34 10.55
N THR A 226 -4.98 7.04 9.98
CA THR A 226 -5.89 6.58 8.92
C THR A 226 -5.21 6.35 7.56
N LYS A 227 -3.95 6.76 7.39
CA LYS A 227 -3.12 6.46 6.20
C LYS A 227 -2.19 5.27 6.42
N ILE A 228 -2.05 4.76 7.63
CA ILE A 228 -1.07 3.72 7.96
C ILE A 228 -1.76 2.35 7.87
N VAL A 229 -1.43 1.58 6.83
CA VAL A 229 -1.92 0.21 6.63
C VAL A 229 -0.82 -0.78 6.99
N ILE A 230 -1.11 -1.71 7.89
CA ILE A 230 -0.13 -2.69 8.39
C ILE A 230 -0.04 -3.87 7.41
N GLY A 231 1.06 -4.00 6.69
CA GLY A 231 1.30 -5.12 5.76
C GLY A 231 1.95 -6.31 6.43
N LYS A 232 1.35 -7.51 6.29
CA LYS A 232 1.92 -8.78 6.75
C LYS A 232 1.81 -9.85 5.66
N PRO A 233 2.73 -10.85 5.66
CA PRO A 233 2.58 -12.02 4.80
C PRO A 233 1.37 -12.84 5.25
N VAL A 234 0.55 -13.27 4.29
CA VAL A 234 -0.62 -14.12 4.55
C VAL A 234 -0.17 -15.54 4.85
N GLY A 235 0.62 -16.12 3.94
CA GLY A 235 1.23 -17.44 4.07
C GLY A 235 2.68 -17.36 4.55
N GLN A 236 3.14 -18.43 5.20
CA GLN A 236 4.51 -18.52 5.75
C GLN A 236 5.61 -18.37 4.69
N ASN A 237 5.32 -18.78 3.45
CA ASN A 237 6.27 -18.74 2.34
C ASN A 237 6.13 -17.50 1.46
N ASP A 238 5.23 -16.57 1.78
CA ASP A 238 5.01 -15.37 0.97
C ASP A 238 6.13 -14.33 1.15
N ALA A 239 6.92 -14.45 2.22
CA ALA A 239 8.05 -13.57 2.52
C ALA A 239 9.19 -14.38 3.17
N GLY A 240 10.43 -13.89 3.04
CA GLY A 240 11.60 -14.49 3.68
C GLY A 240 11.65 -14.28 5.20
N SER A 241 10.96 -13.27 5.74
CA SER A 241 10.78 -13.08 7.19
C SER A 241 9.52 -12.29 7.51
N GLY A 242 9.03 -12.39 8.74
CA GLY A 242 7.93 -11.58 9.26
C GLY A 242 6.53 -12.15 9.08
N TRP A 243 6.37 -13.38 8.59
CA TRP A 243 5.11 -14.09 8.75
C TRP A 243 4.79 -14.33 10.22
N MET A 244 3.51 -14.24 10.57
CA MET A 244 2.99 -14.66 11.88
C MET A 244 1.55 -15.15 11.73
N PRO A 245 1.05 -16.01 12.62
CA PRO A 245 -0.34 -16.44 12.63
C PRO A 245 -1.30 -15.25 12.68
N VAL A 246 -2.43 -15.31 11.97
CA VAL A 246 -3.41 -14.22 11.93
C VAL A 246 -3.95 -13.84 13.32
N SER A 247 -4.08 -14.82 14.23
CA SER A 247 -4.44 -14.57 15.63
C SER A 247 -3.43 -13.70 16.35
N ASP A 248 -2.15 -13.85 16.05
CA ASP A 248 -1.08 -13.05 16.64
C ASP A 248 -1.06 -11.65 16.01
N ILE A 249 -1.34 -11.52 14.71
CA ILE A 249 -1.55 -10.19 14.08
C ILE A 249 -2.67 -9.45 14.81
N VAL A 250 -3.80 -10.12 15.06
CA VAL A 250 -4.94 -9.54 15.77
C VAL A 250 -4.58 -9.15 17.20
N GLY A 251 -4.02 -10.09 17.97
CA GLY A 251 -3.79 -9.91 19.41
C GLY A 251 -2.61 -9.00 19.74
N GLN A 252 -1.56 -9.02 18.92
CA GLN A 252 -0.29 -8.34 19.22
C GLN A 252 -0.11 -7.05 18.42
N ILE A 253 -0.87 -6.80 17.36
CA ILE A 253 -0.71 -5.60 16.52
C ILE A 253 -2.04 -4.86 16.37
N VAL A 254 -3.06 -5.47 15.76
CA VAL A 254 -4.29 -4.76 15.39
C VAL A 254 -5.07 -4.29 16.62
N THR A 255 -5.31 -5.18 17.59
CA THR A 255 -6.08 -4.84 18.80
C THR A 255 -5.39 -3.73 19.61
N PRO A 256 -4.08 -3.79 19.91
CA PRO A 256 -3.38 -2.69 20.59
C PRO A 256 -3.44 -1.34 19.82
N LEU A 257 -3.29 -1.36 18.50
CA LEU A 257 -3.35 -0.15 17.68
C LEU A 257 -4.75 0.46 17.67
N VAL A 258 -5.78 -0.35 17.43
CA VAL A 258 -7.18 0.10 17.44
C VAL A 258 -7.58 0.60 18.84
N SER A 259 -7.12 -0.03 19.92
CA SER A 259 -7.38 0.46 21.28
C SER A 259 -6.71 1.80 21.57
N THR A 260 -5.55 2.07 20.95
CA THR A 260 -4.77 3.30 21.18
C THR A 260 -5.27 4.47 20.32
N TYR A 261 -5.54 4.21 19.04
CA TYR A 261 -5.82 5.26 18.05
C TYR A 261 -7.29 5.30 17.60
N ARG A 262 -8.14 4.38 18.09
CA ARG A 262 -9.53 4.13 17.67
C ARG A 262 -9.68 3.63 16.24
N TYR A 263 -8.89 4.17 15.32
CA TYR A 263 -8.83 3.79 13.91
C TYR A 263 -7.39 3.75 13.43
N ILE A 264 -7.09 2.79 12.55
CA ILE A 264 -5.87 2.77 11.74
C ILE A 264 -6.25 2.72 10.27
N GLY A 265 -5.30 2.99 9.38
CA GLY A 265 -5.52 2.95 7.95
C GLY A 265 -5.97 1.58 7.46
N GLY A 266 -5.54 0.50 8.12
CA GLY A 266 -6.01 -0.85 7.84
C GLY A 266 -4.95 -1.93 8.01
N VAL A 267 -5.21 -3.08 7.39
CA VAL A 267 -4.28 -4.21 7.26
C VAL A 267 -4.17 -4.63 5.80
N MET A 268 -2.96 -4.97 5.38
CA MET A 268 -2.63 -5.44 4.03
C MET A 268 -2.04 -6.84 4.09
N GLY A 269 -2.47 -7.69 3.17
CA GLY A 269 -1.96 -9.05 2.99
C GLY A 269 -1.13 -9.21 1.71
N TRP A 270 0.05 -9.79 1.86
CA TRP A 270 0.82 -10.38 0.76
C TRP A 270 0.85 -11.91 0.94
N GLN A 271 0.11 -12.74 0.21
CA GLN A 271 -0.76 -12.39 -0.94
C GLN A 271 -2.03 -13.26 -1.03
N ALA A 272 -2.92 -12.88 -1.97
CA ALA A 272 -4.21 -13.51 -2.27
C ALA A 272 -4.17 -15.04 -2.35
N ALA A 273 -3.18 -15.61 -3.06
CA ALA A 273 -3.06 -17.05 -3.26
C ALA A 273 -2.93 -17.86 -1.96
N SER A 274 -2.52 -17.21 -0.87
CA SER A 274 -2.34 -17.82 0.44
C SER A 274 -3.57 -17.69 1.36
N ASP A 275 -4.66 -17.06 0.90
CA ASP A 275 -5.94 -17.00 1.60
C ASP A 275 -7.11 -17.58 0.76
N PRO A 276 -7.04 -18.86 0.34
CA PRO A 276 -8.03 -19.46 -0.57
C PRO A 276 -9.44 -19.56 0.03
N THR A 277 -9.56 -19.53 1.35
CA THR A 277 -10.85 -19.58 2.06
C THR A 277 -11.35 -18.19 2.48
N GLY A 278 -10.55 -17.14 2.31
CA GLY A 278 -10.85 -15.80 2.83
C GLY A 278 -10.76 -15.68 4.37
N SER A 279 -10.31 -16.74 5.06
CA SER A 279 -10.31 -16.80 6.53
C SER A 279 -9.33 -15.81 7.18
N TRP A 280 -8.19 -15.55 6.52
CA TRP A 280 -7.23 -14.54 7.00
C TRP A 280 -7.87 -13.15 6.95
N GLY A 281 -8.48 -12.82 5.80
CA GLY A 281 -9.20 -11.56 5.62
C GLY A 281 -10.36 -11.40 6.60
N ALA A 282 -11.24 -12.39 6.71
CA ALA A 282 -12.40 -12.35 7.60
C ALA A 282 -12.01 -12.11 9.08
N THR A 283 -10.94 -12.77 9.53
CA THR A 283 -10.43 -12.61 10.90
C THR A 283 -9.98 -11.17 11.17
N LEU A 284 -9.29 -10.54 10.22
CA LEU A 284 -8.81 -9.17 10.37
C LEU A 284 -9.91 -8.13 10.17
N ALA A 285 -10.87 -8.37 9.28
CA ALA A 285 -12.05 -7.51 9.12
C ALA A 285 -12.85 -7.41 10.43
N ALA A 286 -13.02 -8.54 11.12
CA ALA A 286 -13.66 -8.58 12.43
C ALA A 286 -12.87 -7.78 13.49
N ALA A 287 -11.54 -7.85 13.47
CA ALA A 287 -10.67 -7.13 14.41
C ALA A 287 -10.57 -5.61 14.14
N LEU A 288 -10.68 -5.19 12.89
CA LEU A 288 -10.67 -3.78 12.48
C LEU A 288 -11.99 -3.08 12.78
N SER A 289 -13.09 -3.83 12.87
CA SER A 289 -14.38 -3.29 13.27
C SER A 289 -14.35 -2.98 14.77
N PRO A 290 -14.48 -1.71 15.20
CA PRO A 290 -14.55 -1.42 16.62
C PRO A 290 -15.77 -2.14 17.18
N THR A 291 -15.54 -3.10 18.07
CA THR A 291 -16.62 -3.56 18.95
C THR A 291 -17.10 -2.33 19.69
N ALA A 292 -18.42 -2.05 19.62
CA ALA A 292 -19.02 -0.98 20.39
C ALA A 292 -18.49 -1.10 21.82
N ALA A 293 -17.77 -0.07 22.28
CA ALA A 293 -17.23 -0.05 23.63
C ALA A 293 -18.36 -0.45 24.58
N VAL A 294 -18.13 -1.50 25.38
CA VAL A 294 -19.00 -1.78 26.51
C VAL A 294 -18.94 -0.53 27.38
N ALA A 295 -20.09 0.15 27.46
CA ALA A 295 -20.28 1.37 28.23
C ALA A 295 -19.97 1.17 29.71
#